data_AF-A0A5D2GK53-F1
#
_entry.id   AF-A0A5D2GK53-F1
#
_cell.length_a   1.000
_cell.length_b   1.000
_cell.length_c   1.000
_cell.angle_alpha   90.00
_cell.angle_beta   90.00
_cell.angle_gamma   90.00
#
_symmetry.space_group_name_H-M   'P 1'
#
loop_
_entity.id
_entity.type
_entity.pdbx_description
1 polymer ?
#
loop_
_entity_poly.entity_id
_entity_poly.type
_entity_poly.pdbx_seq_one_letter_code
_entity_poly.pdbx_strand_id
1 'polypeptide(L)'
;MAPPNQLCLVLVIFLSVFLLSSLSTSAIIPKANGHFRAVTVSLSIPSSQLVENLCNGKANQNRRFYLKVLSTPEVIAVMDTTELGTLIMKLGAANAKASLNVYNEIIKKPGSPLALKAFNCCVEAYKYAILSFEMVSSELVEDPKTENYDVAVIGPKIANCEKELINAKVQAHRLLAGNRFMKYYVSLGYEITSTLELENPNEY
;
A
#
# COMPACT_ATOMS: atom_id res chain seq x y z
N MET A 1 -6.02 -48.23 -8.39
CA MET A 1 -4.97 -47.77 -7.47
C MET A 1 -4.53 -46.38 -7.92
N ALA A 2 -4.79 -45.35 -7.12
CA ALA A 2 -4.45 -43.96 -7.44
C ALA A 2 -3.05 -43.60 -6.93
N PRO A 3 -2.30 -42.71 -7.59
CA PRO A 3 -0.95 -42.35 -7.18
C PRO A 3 -0.97 -41.53 -5.88
N PRO A 4 0.04 -41.67 -5.01
CA PRO A 4 0.08 -40.98 -3.72
C PRO A 4 0.31 -39.48 -3.93
N ASN A 5 -0.42 -38.72 -3.11
CA ASN A 5 -0.60 -37.27 -3.18
C ASN A 5 0.72 -36.52 -2.89
N GLN A 6 1.42 -36.06 -3.94
CA GLN A 6 2.73 -35.39 -3.83
C GLN A 6 2.71 -34.07 -3.03
N LEU A 7 1.54 -33.46 -2.85
CA LEU A 7 1.37 -32.28 -2.00
C LEU A 7 1.64 -32.56 -0.51
N CYS A 8 1.45 -33.80 -0.06
CA CYS A 8 1.66 -34.16 1.35
C CYS A 8 3.15 -34.27 1.70
N LEU A 9 3.98 -34.71 0.74
CA LEU A 9 5.41 -34.92 0.95
C LEU A 9 6.19 -33.59 1.04
N VAL A 10 5.79 -32.57 0.27
CA VAL A 10 6.44 -31.24 0.27
C VAL A 10 6.18 -30.49 1.59
N LEU A 11 4.98 -30.64 2.17
CA LEU A 11 4.62 -30.01 3.45
C LEU A 11 5.41 -30.59 4.63
N VAL A 12 5.70 -31.89 4.63
CA VAL A 12 6.47 -32.55 5.70
C VAL A 12 7.94 -32.13 5.67
N ILE A 13 8.52 -31.92 4.47
CA ILE A 13 9.92 -31.48 4.34
C ILE A 13 10.09 -30.05 4.88
N PHE A 14 9.20 -29.11 4.53
CA PHE A 14 9.27 -27.74 5.05
C PHE A 14 9.12 -27.65 6.58
N LEU A 15 8.24 -28.46 7.18
CA LEU A 15 8.07 -28.51 8.64
C LEU A 15 9.29 -29.12 9.36
N SER A 16 9.97 -30.09 8.73
CA SER A 16 11.15 -30.74 9.33
C SER A 16 12.40 -29.84 9.38
N VAL A 17 12.58 -28.95 8.39
CA VAL A 17 13.69 -27.97 8.38
C VAL A 17 13.52 -26.90 9.46
N PHE A 18 12.27 -26.56 9.80
CA PHE A 18 11.96 -25.64 10.91
C PHE A 18 12.12 -26.27 12.30
N LEU A 19 12.07 -27.60 12.43
CA LEU A 19 12.21 -28.30 13.71
C LEU A 19 13.65 -28.69 14.06
N LEU A 20 14.54 -28.81 13.07
CA LEU A 20 15.94 -29.24 13.28
C LEU A 20 16.93 -28.08 13.50
N SER A 21 16.49 -26.83 13.42
CA SER A 21 17.37 -25.66 13.65
C SER A 21 17.38 -25.15 15.09
N SER A 22 16.69 -25.81 16.03
CA SER A 22 16.78 -25.53 17.47
C SER A 22 17.88 -26.34 18.16
N LEU A 23 19.11 -26.29 17.62
CA LEU A 23 20.28 -26.70 18.40
C LEU A 23 20.77 -25.51 19.23
N SER A 24 20.36 -25.57 20.49
CA SER A 24 20.81 -24.75 21.60
C SER A 24 22.34 -24.63 21.63
N THR A 25 22.88 -23.44 21.37
CA THR A 25 24.17 -23.04 21.94
C THR A 25 23.87 -22.40 23.29
N SER A 26 24.28 -23.06 24.36
CA SER A 26 24.04 -22.67 25.75
C SER A 26 24.62 -21.28 26.03
N ALA A 27 23.76 -20.26 26.10
CA ALA A 27 24.09 -19.01 26.77
C ALA A 27 23.79 -19.18 28.26
N ILE A 28 24.82 -19.02 29.09
CA ILE A 28 24.73 -18.99 30.55
C ILE A 28 23.82 -17.82 30.94
N ILE A 29 22.68 -18.14 31.54
CA ILE A 29 21.69 -17.18 32.05
C ILE A 29 22.17 -16.65 33.42
N PRO A 30 22.36 -15.34 33.62
CA PRO A 30 22.09 -14.73 34.90
C PRO A 30 20.60 -14.35 34.96
N LYS A 31 19.95 -15.03 35.90
CA LYS A 31 18.65 -14.80 36.55
C LYS A 31 17.87 -13.53 36.14
N ALA A 32 16.64 -13.78 35.72
CA ALA A 32 15.60 -12.81 35.36
C ALA A 32 15.36 -11.72 36.40
N ASN A 33 15.16 -10.49 35.92
CA ASN A 33 14.16 -9.54 36.42
C ASN A 33 13.62 -8.79 35.19
N GLY A 34 12.29 -8.76 35.05
CA GLY A 34 11.61 -8.56 33.77
C GLY A 34 11.65 -7.14 33.18
N HIS A 35 11.68 -7.09 31.85
CA HIS A 35 10.98 -6.07 31.06
C HIS A 35 10.83 -6.60 29.62
N PHE A 36 9.61 -6.60 29.10
CA PHE A 36 9.35 -6.86 27.68
C PHE A 36 10.05 -5.75 26.88
N ARG A 37 11.17 -6.05 26.22
CA ARG A 37 11.89 -5.08 25.39
C ARG A 37 11.29 -5.11 23.99
N ALA A 38 10.48 -4.10 23.68
CA ALA A 38 10.12 -3.80 22.29
C ALA A 38 11.41 -3.65 21.49
N VAL A 39 11.54 -4.40 20.39
CA VAL A 39 12.62 -4.22 19.43
C VAL A 39 12.33 -2.91 18.70
N THR A 40 12.93 -1.83 19.18
CA THR A 40 12.96 -0.54 18.48
C THR A 40 13.97 -0.64 17.35
N VAL A 41 13.47 -0.80 16.12
CA VAL A 41 14.25 -0.53 14.91
C VAL A 41 14.53 0.97 14.90
N SER A 42 15.81 1.35 15.03
CA SER A 42 16.20 2.77 14.97
C SER A 42 16.14 3.23 13.52
N LEU A 43 15.10 3.98 13.17
CA LEU A 43 15.07 4.78 11.94
C LEU A 43 16.22 5.80 11.98
N SER A 44 16.82 6.10 10.84
CA SER A 44 17.71 7.26 10.73
C SER A 44 16.93 8.54 11.07
N ILE A 45 17.60 9.53 11.67
CA ILE A 45 16.97 10.78 12.12
C ILE A 45 16.16 11.48 11.00
N PRO A 46 16.65 11.57 9.74
CA PRO A 46 15.89 12.16 8.63
C PRO A 46 14.61 11.38 8.28
N SER A 47 14.71 10.04 8.24
CA SER A 47 13.56 9.15 7.97
C SER A 47 12.50 9.27 9.07
N SER A 48 12.92 9.37 10.34
CA SER A 48 11.99 9.50 11.46
C SER A 48 11.19 10.81 11.44
N GLN A 49 11.81 11.92 11.07
CA GLN A 49 11.16 13.23 11.03
C GLN A 49 10.21 13.37 9.83
N LEU A 50 10.59 12.84 8.67
CA LEU A 50 9.73 12.79 7.49
C LEU A 50 8.49 11.91 7.72
N VAL A 51 8.67 10.72 8.29
CA VAL A 51 7.57 9.82 8.66
C VAL A 51 6.67 10.49 9.70
N GLU A 52 7.24 11.19 10.67
CA GLU A 52 6.48 11.93 11.67
C GLU A 52 5.67 13.07 11.05
N ASN A 53 6.25 13.87 10.16
CA ASN A 53 5.55 14.95 9.46
C ASN A 53 4.38 14.41 8.60
N LEU A 54 4.61 13.35 7.82
CA LEU A 54 3.58 12.70 7.00
C LEU A 54 2.46 12.08 7.86
N CYS A 55 2.79 11.53 9.04
CA CYS A 55 1.82 10.93 9.94
C CYS A 55 1.09 11.93 10.84
N ASN A 56 1.69 13.09 11.13
CA ASN A 56 1.15 14.14 11.97
C ASN A 56 0.43 15.25 11.18
N GLY A 57 0.54 15.26 9.84
CA GLY A 57 -0.27 16.10 8.95
C GLY A 57 -1.78 15.86 9.08
N LYS A 58 -2.60 16.53 8.24
CA LYS A 58 -4.08 16.47 8.30
C LYS A 58 -4.69 15.07 8.15
N ALA A 59 -3.88 14.04 7.92
CA ALA A 59 -4.27 12.64 7.71
C ALA A 59 -4.46 11.79 8.98
N ASN A 60 -4.93 12.39 10.09
CA ASN A 60 -5.16 11.67 11.36
C ASN A 60 -6.08 10.43 11.22
N GLN A 61 -6.98 10.37 10.24
CA GLN A 61 -7.83 9.19 10.01
C GLN A 61 -7.05 7.96 9.49
N ASN A 62 -5.84 8.16 8.95
CA ASN A 62 -5.09 7.15 8.22
C ASN A 62 -3.73 6.84 8.86
N ARG A 63 -3.42 7.45 10.01
CA ARG A 63 -2.12 7.32 10.70
C ARG A 63 -1.67 5.87 10.85
N ARG A 64 -2.57 4.95 11.20
CA ARG A 64 -2.24 3.51 11.31
C ARG A 64 -1.80 2.91 9.97
N PHE A 65 -2.47 3.29 8.89
CA PHE A 65 -2.12 2.84 7.55
C PHE A 65 -0.77 3.43 7.10
N TYR A 66 -0.55 4.72 7.33
CA TYR A 66 0.71 5.38 6.98
C TYR A 66 1.88 4.77 7.74
N LEU A 67 1.76 4.64 9.06
CA LEU A 67 2.77 3.95 9.86
C LEU A 67 3.04 2.55 9.34
N LYS A 68 2.01 1.80 8.94
CA LYS A 68 2.20 0.45 8.38
C LYS A 68 2.98 0.46 7.07
N VAL A 69 2.67 1.36 6.15
CA VAL A 69 3.37 1.49 4.86
C VAL A 69 4.80 1.97 5.08
N LEU A 70 4.96 3.00 5.91
CA LEU A 70 6.25 3.66 6.20
C LEU A 70 7.19 2.83 7.08
N SER A 71 6.67 1.81 7.78
CA SER A 71 7.48 0.88 8.58
C SER A 71 7.94 -0.36 7.80
N THR A 72 7.76 -0.40 6.47
CA THR A 72 8.27 -1.52 5.67
C THR A 72 9.79 -1.39 5.48
N PRO A 73 10.54 -2.51 5.43
CA PRO A 73 12.01 -2.45 5.27
C PRO A 73 12.45 -1.65 4.03
N GLU A 74 11.69 -1.77 2.94
CA GLU A 74 11.90 -1.05 1.69
C GLU A 74 11.80 0.47 1.89
N VAL A 75 10.81 0.93 2.68
CA VAL A 75 10.65 2.36 2.98
C VAL A 75 11.68 2.85 4.00
N ILE A 76 12.00 2.04 5.02
CA ILE A 76 12.99 2.41 6.05
C ILE A 76 14.40 2.60 5.45
N ALA A 77 14.71 1.86 4.39
CA ALA A 77 16.00 1.96 3.70
C ALA A 77 16.14 3.25 2.87
N VAL A 78 15.03 3.94 2.59
CA VAL A 78 15.02 5.17 1.79
C VAL A 78 15.33 6.36 2.69
N MET A 79 16.32 7.16 2.27
CA MET A 79 16.76 8.35 2.99
C MET A 79 16.31 9.67 2.34
N ASP A 80 15.85 9.62 1.11
CA ASP A 80 15.50 10.77 0.28
C ASP A 80 13.97 10.89 0.08
N THR A 81 13.44 12.10 0.16
CA THR A 81 11.99 12.37 0.03
C THR A 81 11.47 12.00 -1.35
N THR A 82 12.28 12.17 -2.40
CA THR A 82 11.91 11.87 -3.79
C THR A 82 11.89 10.37 -4.04
N GLU A 83 12.90 9.65 -3.54
CA GLU A 83 12.91 8.18 -3.53
C GLU A 83 11.71 7.63 -2.74
N LEU A 84 11.37 8.27 -1.61
CA LEU A 84 10.21 7.87 -0.79
C LEU A 84 8.92 8.08 -1.58
N GLY A 85 8.75 9.24 -2.19
CA GLY A 85 7.60 9.55 -3.05
C GLY A 85 7.47 8.55 -4.18
N THR A 86 8.56 8.28 -4.90
CA THR A 86 8.62 7.29 -5.98
C THR A 86 8.15 5.91 -5.50
N LEU A 87 8.63 5.47 -4.33
CA LEU A 87 8.23 4.19 -3.74
C LEU A 87 6.75 4.17 -3.35
N ILE A 88 6.24 5.22 -2.73
CA ILE A 88 4.82 5.33 -2.36
C ILE A 88 3.91 5.29 -3.59
N MET A 89 4.27 5.98 -4.67
CA MET A 89 3.49 5.94 -5.92
C MET A 89 3.48 4.55 -6.53
N LYS A 90 4.62 3.85 -6.55
CA LYS A 90 4.70 2.44 -7.00
C LYS A 90 3.83 1.51 -6.15
N LEU A 91 3.79 1.70 -4.83
CA LEU A 91 2.89 0.96 -3.94
C LEU A 91 1.41 1.29 -4.21
N GLY A 92 1.09 2.55 -4.50
CA GLY A 92 -0.24 2.98 -4.94
C GLY A 92 -0.68 2.28 -6.23
N ALA A 93 0.18 2.28 -7.26
CA ALA A 93 -0.04 1.57 -8.52
C ALA A 93 -0.24 0.06 -8.31
N ALA A 94 0.60 -0.57 -7.47
CA ALA A 94 0.47 -1.99 -7.16
C ALA A 94 -0.87 -2.33 -6.47
N ASN A 95 -1.29 -1.51 -5.50
CA ASN A 95 -2.59 -1.64 -4.85
C ASN A 95 -3.76 -1.44 -5.85
N ALA A 96 -3.59 -0.53 -6.81
CA ALA A 96 -4.57 -0.28 -7.86
C ALA A 96 -4.71 -1.49 -8.81
N LYS A 97 -3.58 -2.06 -9.25
CA LYS A 97 -3.54 -3.30 -10.06
C LYS A 97 -4.20 -4.47 -9.32
N ALA A 98 -3.88 -4.67 -8.05
CA ALA A 98 -4.48 -5.71 -7.23
C ALA A 98 -6.00 -5.56 -7.12
N SER A 99 -6.49 -4.34 -6.94
CA SER A 99 -7.93 -4.04 -6.86
C SER A 99 -8.63 -4.22 -8.21
N LEU A 100 -8.01 -3.74 -9.31
CA LEU A 100 -8.50 -3.93 -10.68
C LEU A 100 -8.67 -5.41 -11.01
N ASN A 101 -7.73 -6.26 -10.61
CA ASN A 101 -7.84 -7.70 -10.80
C ASN A 101 -9.07 -8.29 -10.11
N VAL A 102 -9.44 -7.79 -8.92
CA VAL A 102 -10.68 -8.22 -8.24
C VAL A 102 -11.92 -7.84 -9.06
N TYR A 103 -11.97 -6.64 -9.65
CA TYR A 103 -13.08 -6.25 -10.54
C TYR A 103 -13.13 -7.14 -11.78
N ASN A 104 -11.99 -7.39 -12.43
CA ASN A 104 -11.91 -8.24 -13.62
C ASN A 104 -12.42 -9.66 -13.34
N GLU A 105 -12.15 -10.23 -12.15
CA GLU A 105 -12.70 -11.54 -11.78
C GLU A 105 -14.20 -11.50 -11.44
N ILE A 106 -14.69 -10.41 -10.86
CA ILE A 106 -16.12 -10.28 -10.51
C ILE A 106 -16.97 -10.09 -11.77
N ILE A 107 -16.52 -9.30 -12.75
CA ILE A 107 -17.27 -9.03 -13.99
C ILE A 107 -17.51 -10.29 -14.83
N LYS A 108 -16.64 -11.30 -14.72
CA LYS A 108 -16.84 -12.60 -15.40
C LYS A 108 -18.06 -13.36 -14.90
N LYS A 109 -18.57 -13.04 -13.71
CA LYS A 109 -19.73 -13.70 -13.12
C LYS A 109 -21.02 -13.00 -13.58
N PRO A 110 -22.10 -13.75 -13.85
CA PRO A 110 -23.41 -13.14 -14.12
C PRO A 110 -23.82 -12.20 -12.98
N GLY A 111 -24.32 -11.02 -13.35
CA GLY A 111 -24.76 -10.00 -12.41
C GLY A 111 -25.85 -9.14 -13.02
N SER A 112 -26.43 -8.23 -12.22
CA SER A 112 -27.42 -7.29 -12.74
C SER A 112 -26.75 -6.29 -13.69
N PRO A 113 -27.46 -5.76 -14.71
CA PRO A 113 -26.93 -4.70 -15.58
C PRO A 113 -26.45 -3.47 -14.79
N LEU A 114 -27.14 -3.16 -13.69
CA LEU A 114 -26.78 -2.06 -12.79
C LEU A 114 -25.44 -2.33 -12.08
N ALA A 115 -25.21 -3.56 -11.59
CA ALA A 115 -23.94 -3.95 -10.99
C ALA A 115 -22.80 -3.92 -12.02
N LEU A 116 -23.06 -4.41 -13.24
CA LEU A 116 -22.08 -4.39 -14.33
C LEU A 116 -21.66 -2.95 -14.68
N LYS A 117 -22.62 -2.02 -14.76
CA LYS A 117 -22.34 -0.60 -14.96
C LYS A 117 -21.44 -0.04 -13.85
N ALA A 118 -21.75 -0.34 -12.59
CA ALA A 118 -20.93 0.10 -11.46
C ALA A 118 -19.51 -0.49 -11.51
N PHE A 119 -19.37 -1.77 -11.85
CA PHE A 119 -18.07 -2.42 -12.00
C PHE A 119 -17.23 -1.79 -13.11
N ASN A 120 -17.83 -1.50 -14.27
CA ASN A 120 -17.11 -0.83 -15.36
C ASN A 120 -16.67 0.59 -14.97
N CYS A 121 -17.51 1.34 -14.25
CA CYS A 121 -17.10 2.64 -13.70
C CYS A 121 -15.86 2.52 -12.80
N CYS A 122 -15.84 1.51 -11.93
CA CYS A 122 -14.69 1.23 -11.08
C CYS A 122 -13.45 0.78 -11.86
N VAL A 123 -13.60 -0.09 -12.87
CA VAL A 123 -12.49 -0.53 -13.73
C VAL A 123 -11.79 0.67 -14.34
N GLU A 124 -12.54 1.62 -14.91
CA GLU A 124 -11.95 2.83 -15.50
C GLU A 124 -11.29 3.73 -14.45
N ALA A 125 -11.88 3.86 -13.26
CA ALA A 125 -11.25 4.59 -12.16
C ALA A 125 -9.91 3.96 -11.73
N TYR A 126 -9.82 2.63 -11.65
CA TYR A 126 -8.58 1.93 -11.29
C TYR A 126 -7.53 1.95 -12.41
N LYS A 127 -7.92 1.84 -13.68
CA LYS A 127 -6.99 2.04 -14.81
C LYS A 127 -6.38 3.42 -14.78
N TYR A 128 -7.20 4.45 -14.57
CA TYR A 128 -6.72 5.82 -14.41
C TYR A 128 -5.75 5.93 -13.22
N ALA A 129 -6.10 5.39 -12.06
CA ALA A 129 -5.23 5.41 -10.89
C ALA A 129 -3.86 4.74 -11.16
N ILE A 130 -3.83 3.60 -11.85
CA ILE A 130 -2.57 2.93 -12.22
C ILE A 130 -1.71 3.85 -13.07
N LEU A 131 -2.27 4.40 -14.15
CA LEU A 131 -1.53 5.27 -15.07
C LEU A 131 -1.01 6.51 -14.37
N SER A 132 -1.85 7.19 -13.58
CA SER A 132 -1.44 8.38 -12.83
C SER A 132 -0.32 8.06 -11.84
N PHE A 133 -0.45 7.00 -11.03
CA PHE A 133 0.62 6.64 -10.10
C PHE A 133 1.93 6.24 -10.80
N GLU A 134 1.85 5.56 -11.94
CA GLU A 134 3.05 5.19 -12.72
C GLU A 134 3.75 6.42 -13.30
N MET A 135 2.99 7.32 -13.92
CA MET A 135 3.46 8.61 -14.44
C MET A 135 4.12 9.45 -13.35
N VAL A 136 3.40 9.65 -12.23
CA VAL A 136 3.95 10.38 -11.08
C VAL A 136 5.23 9.76 -10.58
N SER A 137 5.32 8.43 -10.53
CA SER A 137 6.54 7.76 -10.08
C SER A 137 7.76 7.96 -11.01
N SER A 138 7.55 8.32 -12.28
CA SER A 138 8.64 8.63 -13.22
C SER A 138 8.97 10.12 -13.30
N GLU A 139 7.98 10.99 -13.10
CA GLU A 139 8.09 12.44 -13.35
C GLU A 139 8.26 13.25 -12.05
N LEU A 140 8.24 12.60 -10.88
CA LEU A 140 8.35 13.26 -9.57
C LEU A 140 9.60 14.13 -9.38
N VAL A 141 10.70 13.80 -10.06
CA VAL A 141 11.95 14.59 -10.02
C VAL A 141 11.83 15.84 -10.89
N GLU A 142 11.04 15.78 -11.97
CA GLU A 142 10.99 16.82 -13.01
C GLU A 142 9.95 17.90 -12.69
N ASP A 143 8.78 17.54 -12.15
CA ASP A 143 7.73 18.51 -11.80
C ASP A 143 6.84 18.05 -10.63
N PRO A 144 7.34 18.09 -9.38
CA PRO A 144 6.57 17.69 -8.20
C PRO A 144 5.21 18.39 -8.05
N LYS A 145 5.08 19.60 -8.61
CA LYS A 145 3.88 20.44 -8.48
C LYS A 145 2.77 19.99 -9.42
N THR A 146 3.08 19.72 -10.68
CA THR A 146 2.10 19.12 -11.61
C THR A 146 1.71 17.73 -11.14
N GLU A 147 2.65 16.96 -10.63
CA GLU A 147 2.38 15.62 -10.09
C GLU A 147 1.41 15.60 -8.90
N ASN A 148 1.41 16.65 -8.08
CA ASN A 148 0.44 16.79 -6.99
C ASN A 148 -1.01 16.81 -7.53
N TYR A 149 -1.23 17.50 -8.64
CA TYR A 149 -2.55 17.55 -9.30
C TYR A 149 -2.96 16.18 -9.82
N ASP A 150 -2.06 15.45 -10.48
CA ASP A 150 -2.36 14.14 -11.05
C ASP A 150 -2.73 13.11 -9.98
N VAL A 151 -2.05 13.14 -8.82
CA VAL A 151 -2.44 12.31 -7.67
C VAL A 151 -3.80 12.74 -7.11
N ALA A 152 -4.07 14.05 -7.00
CA ALA A 152 -5.31 14.56 -6.42
C ALA A 152 -6.56 14.15 -7.22
N VAL A 153 -6.47 14.06 -8.55
CA VAL A 153 -7.60 13.69 -9.44
C VAL A 153 -8.03 12.23 -9.27
N ILE A 154 -7.17 11.35 -8.74
CA ILE A 154 -7.51 9.94 -8.48
C ILE A 154 -8.62 9.83 -7.42
N GLY A 155 -8.56 10.65 -6.37
CA GLY A 155 -9.50 10.61 -5.23
C GLY A 155 -10.97 10.70 -5.64
N PRO A 156 -11.38 11.75 -6.39
CA PRO A 156 -12.73 11.90 -6.91
C PRO A 156 -13.21 10.72 -7.77
N LYS A 157 -12.34 10.12 -8.61
CA LYS A 157 -12.68 8.97 -9.45
C LYS A 157 -13.00 7.74 -8.62
N ILE A 158 -12.20 7.48 -7.59
CA ILE A 158 -12.43 6.37 -6.65
C ILE A 158 -13.68 6.60 -5.81
N ALA A 159 -13.95 7.84 -5.38
CA ALA A 159 -15.18 8.19 -4.68
C ALA A 159 -16.43 7.96 -5.56
N ASN A 160 -16.34 8.27 -6.85
CA ASN A 160 -17.43 8.00 -7.79
C ASN A 160 -17.66 6.49 -7.98
N CYS A 161 -16.59 5.69 -8.10
CA CYS A 161 -16.68 4.22 -8.11
C CYS A 161 -17.41 3.69 -6.85
N GLU A 162 -17.04 4.15 -5.66
CA GLU A 162 -17.70 3.75 -4.42
C GLU A 162 -19.21 4.10 -4.41
N LYS A 163 -19.54 5.31 -4.86
CA LYS A 163 -20.94 5.76 -4.99
C LYS A 163 -21.74 4.85 -5.92
N GLU A 164 -21.20 4.50 -7.09
CA GLU A 164 -21.88 3.62 -8.04
C GLU A 164 -22.08 2.20 -7.48
N LEU A 165 -21.11 1.66 -6.73
CA LEU A 165 -21.27 0.37 -6.05
C LEU A 165 -22.40 0.40 -5.01
N ILE A 166 -22.49 1.47 -4.22
CA ILE A 166 -23.55 1.66 -3.22
C ILE A 166 -24.91 1.78 -3.91
N ASN A 167 -25.01 2.60 -4.97
CA ASN A 167 -26.24 2.78 -5.75
C ASN A 167 -26.72 1.47 -6.39
N ALA A 168 -25.77 0.65 -6.88
CA ALA A 168 -26.04 -0.67 -7.41
C ALA A 168 -26.33 -1.74 -6.34
N LYS A 169 -26.29 -1.36 -5.05
CA LYS A 169 -26.48 -2.25 -3.89
C LYS A 169 -25.53 -3.45 -3.90
N VAL A 170 -24.31 -3.25 -4.40
CA VAL A 170 -23.28 -4.29 -4.42
C VAL A 170 -22.78 -4.53 -3.00
N GLN A 171 -23.07 -5.70 -2.44
CA GLN A 171 -22.50 -6.13 -1.17
C GLN A 171 -21.16 -6.84 -1.39
N ALA A 172 -20.09 -6.05 -1.49
CA ALA A 172 -18.74 -6.59 -1.64
C ALA A 172 -17.76 -5.81 -0.76
N HIS A 173 -17.66 -6.21 0.51
CA HIS A 173 -16.76 -5.58 1.49
C HIS A 173 -15.32 -5.45 1.00
N ARG A 174 -14.85 -6.43 0.21
CA ARG A 174 -13.51 -6.41 -0.39
C ARG A 174 -13.33 -5.25 -1.38
N LEU A 175 -14.34 -4.90 -2.16
CA LEU A 175 -14.29 -3.78 -3.12
C LEU A 175 -14.24 -2.43 -2.39
N LEU A 176 -15.09 -2.27 -1.37
CA LEU A 176 -15.11 -1.07 -0.53
C LEU A 176 -13.80 -0.89 0.23
N ALA A 177 -13.19 -1.99 0.70
CA ALA A 177 -11.86 -1.95 1.32
C ALA A 177 -10.77 -1.51 0.32
N GLY A 178 -10.81 -2.00 -0.92
CA GLY A 178 -9.90 -1.55 -1.99
C GLY A 178 -10.00 -0.04 -2.23
N ASN A 179 -11.23 0.48 -2.37
CA ASN A 179 -11.47 1.91 -2.55
C ASN A 179 -10.96 2.74 -1.37
N ARG A 180 -11.12 2.23 -0.15
CA ARG A 180 -10.60 2.87 1.06
C ARG A 180 -9.07 2.93 1.06
N PHE A 181 -8.39 1.82 0.81
CA PHE A 181 -6.93 1.82 0.72
C PHE A 181 -6.42 2.71 -0.40
N MET A 182 -7.15 2.79 -1.52
CA MET A 182 -6.79 3.71 -2.59
C MET A 182 -6.82 5.17 -2.15
N LYS A 183 -7.87 5.59 -1.42
CA LYS A 183 -7.92 6.94 -0.85
C LYS A 183 -6.75 7.23 0.09
N TYR A 184 -6.23 6.21 0.79
CA TYR A 184 -5.08 6.37 1.66
C TYR A 184 -3.79 6.58 0.87
N TYR A 185 -3.57 5.83 -0.21
CA TYR A 185 -2.42 6.05 -1.09
C TYR A 185 -2.49 7.41 -1.79
N VAL A 186 -3.67 7.83 -2.25
CA VAL A 186 -3.88 9.16 -2.83
C VAL A 186 -3.52 10.26 -1.84
N SER A 187 -4.00 10.15 -0.60
CA SER A 187 -3.70 11.16 0.42
C SER A 187 -2.22 11.16 0.80
N LEU A 188 -1.58 9.99 0.93
CA LEU A 188 -0.14 9.93 1.22
C LEU A 188 0.69 10.49 0.07
N GLY A 189 0.34 10.18 -1.18
CA GLY A 189 1.00 10.69 -2.37
C GLY A 189 0.85 12.21 -2.52
N TYR A 190 -0.32 12.75 -2.20
CA TYR A 190 -0.56 14.19 -2.17
C TYR A 190 0.33 14.90 -1.15
N GLU A 191 0.42 14.38 0.08
CA GLU A 191 1.25 14.99 1.12
C GLU A 191 2.75 14.95 0.75
N ILE A 192 3.22 13.87 0.11
CA ILE A 192 4.62 13.78 -0.33
C ILE A 192 4.92 14.74 -1.49
N THR A 193 4.08 14.80 -2.52
CA THR A 193 4.26 15.74 -3.64
C THR A 193 4.22 17.20 -3.17
N SER A 194 3.31 17.54 -2.25
CA SER A 194 3.30 18.87 -1.61
C SER A 194 4.55 19.15 -0.77
N THR A 195 5.13 18.13 -0.12
CA THR A 195 6.39 18.29 0.63
C THR A 195 7.55 18.59 -0.31
N LEU A 196 7.64 17.86 -1.43
CA LEU A 196 8.67 18.05 -2.45
C LEU A 196 8.58 19.42 -3.14
N GLU A 197 7.36 19.92 -3.39
CA GLU A 197 7.16 21.29 -3.90
C GLU A 197 7.77 22.35 -2.95
N LEU A 198 7.65 22.15 -1.64
CA LEU A 198 8.21 23.06 -0.64
C LEU A 198 9.74 22.93 -0.48
N GLU A 199 10.30 21.76 -0.75
CA GLU A 199 11.74 21.50 -0.70
C GLU A 199 12.48 22.10 -1.92
N ASN A 200 11.80 22.23 -3.06
CA ASN A 200 12.35 22.79 -4.31
C ASN A 200 11.63 24.08 -4.78
N PRO A 201 11.59 25.17 -3.99
CA PRO A 201 10.80 26.36 -4.31
C PRO A 201 11.38 27.23 -5.44
N ASN A 202 12.59 26.93 -5.94
CA ASN A 202 13.40 27.83 -6.78
C ASN A 202 13.72 27.30 -8.19
N GLU A 203 13.09 26.23 -8.67
CA GLU A 203 13.21 25.85 -10.10
C GLU A 203 12.21 26.66 -10.95
N TYR A 204 12.55 27.94 -11.17
CA TYR A 204 11.96 28.80 -12.21
C TYR A 204 13.01 29.77 -12.76
#